data_AF-A0A534DJI5-F1
#
_entry.id   AF-A0A534DJI5-F1
#
_cell.length_a   1.000
_cell.length_b   1.000
_cell.length_c   1.000
_cell.angle_alpha   90.00
_cell.angle_beta   90.00
_cell.angle_gamma   90.00
#
_symmetry.space_group_name_H-M   'P 1'
#
loop_
_entity.id
_entity.type
_entity.pdbx_description
1 polymer ?
#
loop_
_entity_poly.entity_id
_entity_poly.type
_entity_poly.pdbx_seq_one_letter_code
_entity_poly.pdbx_strand_id
1 'polypeptide(L)'
;LVTTVAGKGVVAESHPANLGASLPFAAIQELVAAADVVIAAGTELSETDVYTTTRLAMSGRLVRLDVDDFKLADQFAADVVVRGDAAASLEALAGDCRTRKGWRTASGAAAAYRARVEAQFDAPSRARLAAVQALRESVPADGVVFTDMTQLAYLGNYAFPAERPGLWFHPSGYGALGFALPAALGAKIAQPQRAVVALAGDFGVQFTLQELMTAVELDLTLPVVVWNNGALGQIRDDMRAAGITPIGVVARNPDFAALAAACGATGVRVHGAAALAEELRAALTRAGPTLLEAVAEDFRAP
;
A
#
# COMPACT_ATOMS: atom_id res chain seq x y z
N LEU A 1 13.28 8.52 -8.08
CA LEU A 1 13.29 8.12 -6.66
C LEU A 1 12.26 7.03 -6.54
N VAL A 2 12.68 5.83 -6.17
CA VAL A 2 11.77 4.70 -5.93
C VAL A 2 11.73 4.52 -4.41
N THR A 3 10.54 4.37 -3.85
CA THR A 3 10.36 4.12 -2.42
C THR A 3 9.97 2.66 -2.21
N THR A 4 10.21 2.13 -1.01
CA THR A 4 9.52 0.92 -0.55
C THR A 4 8.09 1.28 -0.14
N VAL A 5 7.23 0.29 0.12
CA VAL A 5 5.88 0.55 0.64
C VAL A 5 5.95 1.25 2.00
N ALA A 6 6.85 0.81 2.88
CA ALA A 6 7.11 1.43 4.18
C ALA A 6 7.69 2.85 4.07
N GLY A 7 8.45 3.12 3.01
CA GLY A 7 9.03 4.44 2.72
C GLY A 7 8.08 5.41 2.00
N LYS A 8 6.81 5.07 1.76
CA LYS A 8 5.87 5.98 1.07
C LYS A 8 5.76 7.32 1.81
N GLY A 9 5.86 8.40 1.04
CA GLY A 9 5.73 9.77 1.53
C GLY A 9 6.99 10.39 2.13
N VAL A 10 8.12 9.68 2.26
CA VAL A 10 9.42 10.30 2.63
C VAL A 10 9.84 11.36 1.61
N VAL A 11 9.43 11.17 0.36
CA VAL A 11 9.37 12.18 -0.67
C VAL A 11 7.92 12.27 -1.11
N ALA A 12 7.39 13.49 -1.22
CA ALA A 12 6.03 13.73 -1.67
C ALA A 12 5.76 13.02 -3.00
N GLU A 13 4.63 12.32 -3.14
CA GLU A 13 4.27 11.61 -4.37
C GLU A 13 4.13 12.57 -5.55
N SER A 14 3.68 13.80 -5.30
CA SER A 14 3.64 14.91 -6.27
C SER A 14 5.02 15.35 -6.80
N HIS A 15 6.12 14.98 -6.15
CA HIS A 15 7.45 15.36 -6.60
C HIS A 15 7.75 14.76 -7.99
N PRO A 16 8.21 15.56 -8.98
CA PRO A 16 8.27 15.13 -10.38
C PRO A 16 9.17 13.92 -10.63
N ALA A 17 10.17 13.69 -9.77
CA ALA A 17 11.09 12.56 -9.86
C ALA A 17 10.66 11.32 -9.03
N ASN A 18 9.53 11.37 -8.33
CA ASN A 18 9.03 10.26 -7.52
C ASN A 18 8.37 9.19 -8.42
N LEU A 19 8.76 7.94 -8.23
CA LEU A 19 8.20 6.76 -8.90
C LEU A 19 7.38 5.90 -7.95
N GLY A 20 7.24 6.32 -6.69
CA GLY A 20 6.48 5.60 -5.66
C GLY A 20 7.05 4.22 -5.35
N ALA A 21 6.21 3.38 -4.75
CA ALA A 21 6.50 1.98 -4.48
C ALA A 21 6.26 1.11 -5.72
N SER A 22 7.09 1.33 -6.73
CA SER A 22 6.96 0.75 -8.08
C SER A 22 8.03 -0.27 -8.43
N LEU A 23 8.89 -0.62 -7.48
CA LEU A 23 9.95 -1.60 -7.67
C LEU A 23 9.47 -2.98 -8.20
N PRO A 24 8.23 -3.44 -7.93
CA PRO A 24 7.73 -4.69 -8.53
C PRO A 24 7.50 -4.65 -10.04
N PHE A 25 7.46 -3.47 -10.67
CA PHE A 25 7.20 -3.36 -12.11
C PHE A 25 8.48 -3.51 -12.92
N ALA A 26 8.45 -4.32 -13.98
CA ALA A 26 9.60 -4.61 -14.84
C ALA A 26 10.31 -3.35 -15.36
N ALA A 27 9.55 -2.33 -15.79
CA ALA A 27 10.10 -1.06 -16.25
C ALA A 27 10.98 -0.35 -15.21
N ILE A 28 10.68 -0.53 -13.93
CA ILE A 28 11.42 0.06 -12.81
C ILE A 28 12.62 -0.81 -12.45
N GLN A 29 12.48 -2.13 -12.52
CA GLN A 29 13.62 -3.04 -12.35
C GLN A 29 14.66 -2.86 -13.46
N GLU A 30 14.24 -2.66 -14.71
CA GLU A 30 15.13 -2.29 -15.82
C GLU A 30 15.86 -0.97 -15.55
N LEU A 31 15.14 0.03 -15.00
CA LEU A 31 15.74 1.32 -14.63
C LEU A 31 16.81 1.15 -13.54
N VAL A 32 16.54 0.31 -12.52
CA VAL A 32 17.52 0.00 -11.48
C VAL A 32 18.70 -0.79 -12.05
N ALA A 33 18.43 -1.81 -12.88
CA ALA A 33 19.45 -2.62 -13.51
C ALA A 33 20.38 -1.78 -14.40
N ALA A 34 19.85 -0.79 -15.13
CA ALA A 34 20.61 0.09 -16.01
C ALA A 34 21.32 1.26 -15.28
N ALA A 35 21.11 1.44 -13.97
CA ALA A 35 21.75 2.50 -13.21
C ALA A 35 23.25 2.21 -13.02
N ASP A 36 24.10 3.22 -13.26
CA ASP A 36 25.53 3.20 -12.99
C ASP A 36 25.85 3.29 -11.48
N VAL A 37 24.94 3.89 -10.71
CA VAL A 37 24.95 3.92 -9.25
C VAL A 37 23.53 3.80 -8.69
N VAL A 38 23.35 2.93 -7.69
CA VAL A 38 22.15 2.82 -6.85
C VAL A 38 22.51 3.24 -5.44
N ILE A 39 21.76 4.21 -4.89
CA ILE A 39 21.86 4.62 -3.49
C ILE A 39 20.69 4.00 -2.74
N ALA A 40 20.95 2.98 -1.93
CA ALA A 40 19.97 2.31 -1.08
C ALA A 40 20.08 2.88 0.34
N ALA A 41 19.11 3.70 0.74
CA ALA A 41 19.09 4.38 2.03
C ALA A 41 17.92 3.91 2.91
N GLY A 42 18.22 3.36 4.08
CA GLY A 42 17.24 2.87 5.06
C GLY A 42 16.28 1.85 4.47
N THR A 43 16.80 0.90 3.70
CA THR A 43 16.01 -0.10 3.00
C THR A 43 16.65 -1.48 3.07
N GLU A 44 15.80 -2.47 3.26
CA GLU A 44 16.20 -3.86 3.24
C GLU A 44 16.36 -4.41 1.82
N LEU A 45 15.85 -3.68 0.80
CA LEU A 45 15.64 -4.21 -0.54
C LEU A 45 14.95 -5.58 -0.48
N SER A 46 13.90 -5.66 0.36
CA SER A 46 13.29 -6.93 0.74
C SER A 46 12.61 -7.59 -0.46
N GLU A 47 12.42 -8.90 -0.37
CA GLU A 47 11.60 -9.62 -1.36
C GLU A 47 10.20 -9.01 -1.48
N THR A 48 9.62 -8.50 -0.38
CA THR A 48 8.31 -7.84 -0.39
C THR A 48 8.31 -6.42 -0.96
N ASP A 49 9.46 -5.86 -1.32
CA ASP A 49 9.57 -4.63 -2.11
C ASP A 49 9.65 -4.94 -3.61
N VAL A 50 10.10 -6.14 -3.99
CA VAL A 50 10.41 -6.51 -5.38
C VAL A 50 9.37 -7.49 -5.95
N TYR A 51 8.88 -8.45 -5.16
CA TYR A 51 7.92 -9.53 -5.45
C TYR A 51 8.24 -10.49 -6.62
N THR A 52 9.04 -10.08 -7.61
CA THR A 52 9.28 -10.84 -8.84
C THR A 52 10.61 -11.59 -8.85
N THR A 53 11.51 -11.28 -7.91
CA THR A 53 12.83 -11.89 -7.79
C THR A 53 13.31 -11.81 -6.35
N THR A 54 14.10 -12.80 -5.95
CA THR A 54 14.79 -12.83 -4.64
C THR A 54 16.00 -11.92 -4.60
N ARG A 55 16.53 -11.52 -5.77
CA ARG A 55 17.64 -10.57 -5.90
C ARG A 55 17.40 -9.61 -7.06
N LEU A 56 17.29 -8.33 -6.74
CA LEU A 56 17.21 -7.25 -7.71
C LEU A 56 18.53 -7.12 -8.47
N ALA A 57 18.46 -7.15 -9.81
CA ALA A 57 19.63 -6.97 -10.67
C ALA A 57 20.09 -5.49 -10.65
N MET A 58 21.39 -5.28 -10.46
CA MET A 58 22.05 -3.98 -10.47
C MET A 58 23.36 -4.13 -11.22
N SER A 59 23.56 -3.39 -12.32
CA SER A 59 24.82 -3.46 -13.10
C SER A 59 25.86 -2.42 -12.68
N GLY A 60 25.41 -1.32 -12.07
CA GLY A 60 26.27 -0.30 -11.49
C GLY A 60 26.67 -0.57 -10.04
N ARG A 61 27.26 0.45 -9.41
CA ARG A 61 27.71 0.39 -8.01
C ARG A 61 26.55 0.55 -7.04
N LEU A 62 26.54 -0.22 -5.96
CA LEU A 62 25.61 -0.08 -4.86
C LEU A 62 26.27 0.69 -3.70
N VAL A 63 25.70 1.84 -3.34
CA VAL A 63 26.00 2.57 -2.10
C VAL A 63 24.88 2.29 -1.12
N ARG A 64 25.23 1.75 0.06
CA ARG A 64 24.25 1.38 1.08
C ARG A 64 24.41 2.21 2.34
N LEU A 65 23.30 2.80 2.78
CA LEU A 65 23.21 3.64 3.96
C LEU A 65 22.19 3.00 4.89
N ASP A 66 22.66 2.46 6.01
CA ASP A 66 21.78 1.79 6.95
C ASP A 66 22.31 1.88 8.38
N VAL A 67 21.40 1.84 9.35
CA VAL A 67 21.74 1.81 10.78
C VAL A 67 22.10 0.40 11.24
N ASP A 68 21.59 -0.63 10.56
CA ASP A 68 21.74 -2.03 10.93
C ASP A 68 22.91 -2.70 10.19
N ASP A 69 23.88 -3.20 10.95
CA ASP A 69 25.05 -3.92 10.45
C ASP A 69 24.66 -5.17 9.64
N PHE A 70 23.54 -5.84 9.97
CA PHE A 70 23.09 -7.01 9.22
C PHE A 70 22.62 -6.65 7.81
N LYS A 71 21.97 -5.50 7.64
CA LYS A 71 21.55 -5.01 6.32
C LYS A 71 22.75 -4.59 5.49
N LEU A 72 23.76 -4.00 6.12
CA LEU A 72 25.01 -3.62 5.43
C LEU A 72 25.81 -4.81 4.91
N ALA A 73 25.59 -6.01 5.49
CA ALA A 73 26.31 -7.24 5.16
C ALA A 73 25.41 -8.32 4.51
N ASP A 74 24.18 -7.98 4.09
CA ASP A 74 23.26 -8.97 3.53
C ASP A 74 23.63 -9.40 2.10
N GLN A 75 22.73 -10.15 1.45
CA GLN A 75 22.90 -10.67 0.09
C GLN A 75 23.14 -9.59 -1.00
N PHE A 76 22.87 -8.32 -0.71
CA PHE A 76 23.22 -7.18 -1.55
C PHE A 76 24.52 -6.54 -1.04
N ALA A 77 25.64 -7.25 -1.24
CA ALA A 77 26.97 -6.73 -0.96
C ALA A 77 27.18 -5.37 -1.68
N ALA A 78 27.39 -4.32 -0.89
CA ALA A 78 27.54 -2.96 -1.40
C ALA A 78 29.01 -2.63 -1.71
N ASP A 79 29.24 -1.82 -2.73
CA ASP A 79 30.57 -1.28 -3.07
C ASP A 79 31.02 -0.22 -2.05
N VAL A 80 30.05 0.50 -1.48
CA VAL A 80 30.28 1.51 -0.44
C VAL A 80 29.24 1.34 0.65
N VAL A 81 29.71 1.21 1.88
CA VAL A 81 28.87 1.08 3.08
C VAL A 81 29.00 2.32 3.94
N VAL A 82 27.86 2.91 4.30
CA VAL A 82 27.75 4.02 5.24
C VAL A 82 26.86 3.55 6.39
N ARG A 83 27.48 3.27 7.53
CA ARG A 83 26.74 2.95 8.76
C ARG A 83 26.28 4.24 9.43
N GLY A 84 24.98 4.43 9.56
CA GLY A 84 24.43 5.59 10.23
C GLY A 84 22.97 5.85 9.88
N ASP A 85 22.42 6.89 10.49
CA ASP A 85 21.09 7.37 10.15
C ASP A 85 21.02 7.80 8.68
N ALA A 86 19.97 7.37 7.97
CA ALA A 86 19.82 7.62 6.55
C ALA A 86 19.65 9.11 6.24
N ALA A 87 18.93 9.86 7.07
CA ALA A 87 18.71 11.29 6.84
C ALA A 87 20.01 12.08 7.02
N ALA A 88 20.71 11.89 8.15
CA ALA A 88 21.99 12.54 8.42
C ALA A 88 23.04 12.21 7.34
N SER A 89 23.09 10.96 6.90
CA SER A 89 24.04 10.52 5.88
C SER A 89 23.72 11.11 4.50
N LEU A 90 22.44 11.18 4.12
CA LEU A 90 22.02 11.82 2.86
C LEU A 90 22.25 13.33 2.87
N GLU A 91 22.05 14.00 4.01
CA GLU A 91 22.33 15.44 4.18
C GLU A 91 23.82 15.75 4.01
N ALA A 92 24.69 14.96 4.65
CA ALA A 92 26.14 15.09 4.48
C ALA A 92 26.58 14.88 3.03
N LEU A 93 26.06 13.84 2.36
CA LEU A 93 26.34 13.58 0.94
C LEU A 93 25.84 14.72 0.04
N ALA A 94 24.66 15.28 0.33
CA ALA A 94 24.10 16.38 -0.45
C ALA A 94 24.95 17.65 -0.34
N GLY A 95 25.53 17.93 0.83
CA GLY A 95 26.40 19.08 1.06
C GLY A 95 27.68 19.10 0.21
N ASP A 96 28.24 17.93 -0.09
CA ASP A 96 29.46 17.79 -0.89
C ASP A 96 29.20 17.56 -2.39
N CYS A 97 27.94 17.28 -2.77
CA CYS A 97 27.58 16.98 -4.15
C CYS A 97 27.39 18.24 -5.00
N ARG A 98 27.96 18.23 -6.21
CA ARG A 98 27.69 19.28 -7.22
C ARG A 98 26.29 19.10 -7.82
N THR A 99 25.52 20.18 -7.90
CA THR A 99 24.23 20.19 -8.61
C THR A 99 24.42 19.81 -10.07
N ARG A 100 23.71 18.76 -10.53
CA ARG A 100 23.70 18.33 -11.93
C ARG A 100 22.47 18.88 -12.65
N LYS A 101 22.64 19.25 -13.93
CA LYS A 101 21.54 19.57 -14.86
C LYS A 101 21.29 18.38 -15.80
N GLY A 102 20.04 18.07 -16.12
CA GLY A 102 19.67 17.02 -17.07
C GLY A 102 19.45 15.63 -16.46
N TRP A 103 18.88 14.71 -17.27
CA TRP A 103 18.32 13.37 -17.00
C TRP A 103 17.30 13.25 -15.84
N ARG A 104 17.51 13.93 -14.71
CA ARG A 104 16.79 13.75 -13.44
C ARG A 104 16.17 15.05 -12.88
N THR A 105 16.34 16.18 -13.55
CA THR A 105 15.74 17.47 -13.19
C THR A 105 14.44 17.68 -13.96
N ALA A 106 13.27 17.68 -13.30
CA ALA A 106 11.94 18.15 -13.75
C ALA A 106 11.41 17.78 -15.15
N SER A 107 12.17 17.08 -16.00
CA SER A 107 12.00 17.04 -17.46
C SER A 107 11.31 15.76 -17.99
N GLY A 108 10.56 15.04 -17.15
CA GLY A 108 9.56 14.08 -17.62
C GLY A 108 9.93 12.59 -17.70
N ALA A 109 11.17 12.16 -17.41
CA ALA A 109 11.51 10.73 -17.46
C ALA A 109 10.69 9.88 -16.48
N ALA A 110 10.50 10.35 -15.23
CA ALA A 110 9.69 9.62 -14.26
C ALA A 110 8.21 9.52 -14.66
N ALA A 111 7.67 10.56 -15.32
CA ALA A 111 6.32 10.52 -15.88
C ALA A 111 6.19 9.43 -16.96
N ALA A 112 7.20 9.27 -17.82
CA ALA A 112 7.23 8.20 -18.81
C ALA A 112 7.27 6.80 -18.16
N TYR A 113 8.03 6.62 -17.07
CA TYR A 113 8.03 5.36 -16.32
C TYR A 113 6.68 5.08 -15.63
N ARG A 114 6.04 6.09 -15.01
CA ARG A 114 4.67 5.95 -14.46
C ARG A 114 3.67 5.55 -15.54
N ALA A 115 3.74 6.19 -16.71
CA ALA A 115 2.91 5.83 -17.86
C ALA A 115 3.16 4.39 -18.34
N ARG A 116 4.43 3.92 -18.38
CA ARG A 116 4.76 2.53 -18.71
C ARG A 116 4.21 1.53 -17.69
N VAL A 117 4.17 1.89 -16.41
CA VAL A 117 3.56 1.07 -15.36
C VAL A 117 2.04 1.01 -15.55
N GLU A 118 1.39 2.16 -15.65
CA GLU A 118 -0.08 2.25 -15.79
C GLU A 118 -0.61 1.67 -17.10
N ALA A 119 0.20 1.64 -18.16
CA ALA A 119 -0.12 0.99 -19.42
C ALA A 119 -0.32 -0.54 -19.27
N GLN A 120 0.23 -1.15 -18.21
CA GLN A 120 0.07 -2.58 -17.92
C GLN A 120 -1.25 -2.91 -17.22
N PHE A 121 -2.03 -1.90 -16.79
CA PHE A 121 -3.26 -2.13 -16.05
C PHE A 121 -4.38 -2.64 -16.96
N ASP A 122 -4.78 -3.87 -16.71
CA ASP A 122 -5.97 -4.52 -17.26
C ASP A 122 -7.27 -3.96 -16.63
N ALA A 123 -8.42 -4.43 -17.10
CA ALA A 123 -9.72 -3.96 -16.61
C ALA A 123 -9.90 -4.17 -15.07
N PRO A 124 -9.59 -5.34 -14.49
CA PRO A 124 -9.60 -5.53 -13.03
C PRO A 124 -8.67 -4.58 -12.26
N SER A 125 -7.48 -4.28 -12.80
CA SER A 125 -6.56 -3.33 -12.17
C SER A 125 -7.07 -1.90 -12.25
N ARG A 126 -7.72 -1.50 -13.36
CA ARG A 126 -8.37 -0.19 -13.50
C ARG A 126 -9.56 -0.01 -12.55
N ALA A 127 -10.36 -1.06 -12.35
CA ALA A 127 -11.44 -1.05 -11.36
C ALA A 127 -10.90 -0.83 -9.93
N ARG A 128 -9.83 -1.54 -9.57
CA ARG A 128 -9.14 -1.33 -8.28
C ARG A 128 -8.52 0.06 -8.19
N LEU A 129 -7.96 0.59 -9.28
CA LEU A 129 -7.41 1.95 -9.31
C LEU A 129 -8.48 2.99 -8.99
N ALA A 130 -9.66 2.87 -9.59
CA ALA A 130 -10.81 3.73 -9.30
C ALA A 130 -11.23 3.64 -7.82
N ALA A 131 -11.21 2.45 -7.22
CA ALA A 131 -11.48 2.28 -5.80
C ALA A 131 -10.40 2.92 -4.90
N VAL A 132 -9.12 2.80 -5.24
CA VAL A 132 -8.01 3.47 -4.51
C VAL A 132 -8.14 5.00 -4.61
N GLN A 133 -8.51 5.52 -5.79
CA GLN A 133 -8.74 6.95 -5.99
C GLN A 133 -9.92 7.45 -5.15
N ALA A 134 -11.06 6.75 -5.19
CA ALA A 134 -12.21 7.03 -4.34
C ALA A 134 -11.86 7.03 -2.84
N LEU A 135 -11.07 6.05 -2.39
CA LEU A 135 -10.55 5.99 -1.02
C LEU A 135 -9.73 7.24 -0.68
N ARG A 136 -8.73 7.60 -1.51
CA ARG A 136 -7.86 8.75 -1.26
C ARG A 136 -8.63 10.07 -1.25
N GLU A 137 -9.55 10.28 -2.18
CA GLU A 137 -10.37 11.50 -2.31
C GLU A 137 -11.37 11.69 -1.16
N SER A 138 -11.63 10.64 -0.39
CA SER A 138 -12.58 10.65 0.72
C SER A 138 -11.90 10.86 2.07
N VAL A 139 -10.61 10.52 2.16
CA VAL A 139 -9.83 10.66 3.39
C VAL A 139 -9.14 12.04 3.40
N PRO A 140 -9.18 12.80 4.51
CA PRO A 140 -8.43 14.05 4.67
C PRO A 140 -6.93 13.90 4.38
N ALA A 141 -6.25 14.98 3.99
CA ALA A 141 -4.83 14.95 3.59
C ALA A 141 -3.90 14.32 4.65
N ASP A 142 -4.24 14.46 5.94
CA ASP A 142 -3.52 13.87 7.07
C ASP A 142 -4.06 12.51 7.52
N GLY A 143 -5.18 12.05 6.98
CA GLY A 143 -5.83 10.80 7.36
C GLY A 143 -5.01 9.57 6.98
N VAL A 144 -5.17 8.52 7.79
CA VAL A 144 -4.35 7.31 7.74
C VAL A 144 -5.17 6.12 7.28
N VAL A 145 -4.58 5.30 6.43
CA VAL A 145 -5.16 4.02 6.01
C VAL A 145 -4.26 2.88 6.49
N PHE A 146 -4.84 1.96 7.25
CA PHE A 146 -4.25 0.67 7.58
C PHE A 146 -4.83 -0.38 6.66
N THR A 147 -3.97 -1.18 6.04
CA THR A 147 -4.37 -2.07 4.97
C THR A 147 -4.00 -3.51 5.26
N ASP A 148 -4.84 -4.42 4.81
CA ASP A 148 -4.60 -5.85 4.91
C ASP A 148 -3.95 -6.38 3.63
N MET A 149 -3.65 -7.67 3.63
CA MET A 149 -3.19 -8.40 2.45
C MET A 149 -4.36 -8.67 1.49
N THR A 150 -4.71 -7.68 0.66
CA THR A 150 -5.82 -7.73 -0.31
C THR A 150 -5.45 -7.12 -1.66
N GLN A 151 -6.04 -7.62 -2.75
CA GLN A 151 -5.75 -7.16 -4.11
C GLN A 151 -5.93 -5.65 -4.32
N LEU A 152 -6.85 -5.02 -3.58
CA LEU A 152 -7.03 -3.57 -3.61
C LEU A 152 -5.84 -2.85 -2.94
N ALA A 153 -5.39 -3.33 -1.78
CA ALA A 153 -4.23 -2.79 -1.08
C ALA A 153 -2.92 -3.03 -1.84
N TYR A 154 -2.77 -4.16 -2.53
CA TYR A 154 -1.58 -4.41 -3.36
C TYR A 154 -1.44 -3.38 -4.48
N LEU A 155 -2.54 -3.01 -5.14
CA LEU A 155 -2.52 -1.91 -6.08
C LEU A 155 -2.31 -0.56 -5.37
N GLY A 156 -2.93 -0.36 -4.20
CA GLY A 156 -2.78 0.84 -3.37
C GLY A 156 -1.34 1.07 -2.88
N ASN A 157 -0.54 0.02 -2.64
CA ASN A 157 0.87 0.13 -2.32
C ASN A 157 1.60 0.98 -3.37
N TYR A 158 1.31 0.75 -4.66
CA TYR A 158 1.78 1.63 -5.74
C TYR A 158 0.95 2.92 -5.84
N ALA A 159 -0.37 2.79 -6.01
CA ALA A 159 -1.23 3.84 -6.54
C ALA A 159 -1.83 4.81 -5.50
N PHE A 160 -1.79 4.50 -4.20
CA PHE A 160 -2.28 5.41 -3.17
C PHE A 160 -1.27 6.55 -2.98
N PRO A 161 -1.64 7.81 -3.28
CA PRO A 161 -0.74 8.95 -3.12
C PRO A 161 -0.46 9.24 -1.64
N ALA A 162 0.81 9.42 -1.29
CA ALA A 162 1.24 9.83 0.04
C ALA A 162 2.16 11.05 -0.07
N GLU A 163 1.66 12.22 0.32
CA GLU A 163 2.43 13.48 0.28
C GLU A 163 3.39 13.64 1.46
N ARG A 164 3.25 12.78 2.48
CA ARG A 164 4.11 12.73 3.67
C ARG A 164 4.11 11.33 4.28
N PRO A 165 5.09 10.97 5.14
CA PRO A 165 5.14 9.66 5.77
C PRO A 165 3.95 9.39 6.69
N GLY A 166 3.66 8.11 6.94
CA GLY A 166 2.65 7.70 7.93
C GLY A 166 1.20 7.97 7.51
N LEU A 167 0.90 7.85 6.22
CA LEU A 167 -0.47 7.90 5.67
C LEU A 167 -0.99 6.53 5.19
N TRP A 168 -0.10 5.60 4.85
CA TRP A 168 -0.43 4.27 4.34
C TRP A 168 0.39 3.23 5.08
N PHE A 169 -0.28 2.34 5.81
CA PHE A 169 0.34 1.27 6.58
C PHE A 169 -0.08 -0.07 5.98
N HIS A 170 0.90 -0.87 5.62
CA HIS A 170 0.73 -2.19 5.03
C HIS A 170 1.66 -3.16 5.76
N PRO A 171 1.21 -4.39 6.12
CA PRO A 171 2.02 -5.35 6.85
C PRO A 171 3.06 -6.05 5.95
N SER A 172 3.84 -5.26 5.22
CA SER A 172 5.00 -5.70 4.42
C SER A 172 5.99 -6.48 5.31
N GLY A 173 6.66 -7.47 4.72
CA GLY A 173 7.54 -8.39 5.44
C GLY A 173 6.83 -9.68 5.83
N TYR A 174 6.03 -9.67 6.91
CA TYR A 174 5.36 -10.90 7.39
C TYR A 174 4.11 -11.28 6.58
N GLY A 175 3.40 -10.30 5.99
CA GLY A 175 2.21 -10.60 5.21
C GLY A 175 0.99 -11.01 6.05
N ALA A 176 0.82 -10.43 7.25
CA ALA A 176 -0.24 -10.85 8.18
C ALA A 176 -1.65 -10.48 7.67
N LEU A 177 -2.47 -11.49 7.34
CA LEU A 177 -3.91 -11.34 7.15
C LEU A 177 -4.59 -10.98 8.49
N GLY A 178 -5.55 -10.05 8.46
CA GLY A 178 -6.26 -9.55 9.64
C GLY A 178 -5.59 -8.37 10.32
N PHE A 179 -4.53 -7.79 9.76
CA PHE A 179 -3.81 -6.67 10.39
C PHE A 179 -4.61 -5.36 10.44
N ALA A 180 -5.35 -5.05 9.37
CA ALA A 180 -5.88 -3.70 9.15
C ALA A 180 -6.79 -3.19 10.27
N LEU A 181 -7.74 -4.02 10.71
CA LEU A 181 -8.74 -3.63 11.70
C LEU A 181 -8.14 -3.35 13.09
N PRO A 182 -7.41 -4.29 13.72
CA PRO A 182 -6.78 -4.01 15.02
C PRO A 182 -5.75 -2.88 14.96
N ALA A 183 -4.99 -2.75 13.86
CA ALA A 183 -4.03 -1.65 13.71
C ALA A 183 -4.73 -0.29 13.61
N ALA A 184 -5.82 -0.21 12.83
CA ALA A 184 -6.63 1.00 12.73
C ALA A 184 -7.30 1.36 14.06
N LEU A 185 -7.79 0.36 14.80
CA LEU A 185 -8.35 0.53 16.14
C LEU A 185 -7.30 1.13 17.09
N GLY A 186 -6.10 0.55 17.15
CA GLY A 186 -4.99 1.08 17.96
C GLY A 186 -4.61 2.52 17.58
N ALA A 187 -4.55 2.82 16.28
CA ALA A 187 -4.28 4.18 15.81
C ALA A 187 -5.38 5.17 16.15
N LYS A 188 -6.65 4.75 16.10
CA LYS A 188 -7.79 5.58 16.47
C LYS A 188 -7.82 5.85 17.98
N ILE A 189 -7.47 4.88 18.81
CA ILE A 189 -7.30 5.09 20.26
C ILE A 189 -6.17 6.08 20.53
N ALA A 190 -5.02 5.92 19.86
CA ALA A 190 -3.87 6.79 20.06
C ALA A 190 -4.10 8.22 19.52
N GLN A 191 -4.91 8.37 18.46
CA GLN A 191 -5.19 9.64 17.80
C GLN A 191 -6.70 9.81 17.50
N PRO A 192 -7.54 10.05 18.52
CA PRO A 192 -9.00 10.01 18.38
C PRO A 192 -9.58 10.99 17.36
N GLN A 193 -8.91 12.14 17.17
CA GLN A 193 -9.34 13.18 16.24
C GLN A 193 -8.90 12.92 14.80
N ARG A 194 -7.94 12.01 14.58
CA ARG A 194 -7.43 11.75 13.23
C ARG A 194 -8.42 10.87 12.46
N ALA A 195 -8.57 11.16 11.17
CA ALA A 195 -9.26 10.26 10.25
C ALA A 195 -8.42 8.98 10.08
N VAL A 196 -9.01 7.83 10.41
CA VAL A 196 -8.37 6.52 10.31
C VAL A 196 -9.32 5.60 9.55
N VAL A 197 -8.80 4.84 8.60
CA VAL A 197 -9.57 3.85 7.83
C VAL A 197 -8.85 2.50 7.90
N ALA A 198 -9.61 1.43 8.15
CA ALA A 198 -9.16 0.07 7.92
C ALA A 198 -9.59 -0.36 6.51
N LEU A 199 -8.68 -0.89 5.70
CA LEU A 199 -8.97 -1.49 4.41
C LEU A 199 -8.56 -2.97 4.44
N ALA A 200 -9.53 -3.87 4.41
CA ALA A 200 -9.31 -5.30 4.46
C ALA A 200 -9.94 -6.01 3.25
N GLY A 201 -9.46 -7.21 2.94
CA GLY A 201 -10.17 -8.13 2.05
C GLY A 201 -11.26 -8.87 2.82
N ASP A 202 -12.28 -9.39 2.13
CA ASP A 202 -13.35 -10.21 2.71
C ASP A 202 -12.83 -11.43 3.46
N PHE A 203 -11.80 -12.11 2.95
CA PHE A 203 -11.21 -13.24 3.66
C PHE A 203 -10.31 -12.79 4.83
N GLY A 204 -9.56 -11.70 4.65
CA GLY A 204 -8.60 -11.18 5.64
C GLY A 204 -9.28 -10.61 6.89
N VAL A 205 -10.35 -9.84 6.72
CA VAL A 205 -11.07 -9.22 7.84
C VAL A 205 -11.61 -10.25 8.83
N GLN A 206 -11.95 -11.46 8.38
CA GLN A 206 -12.51 -12.53 9.20
C GLN A 206 -11.57 -13.03 10.30
N PHE A 207 -10.26 -12.84 10.17
CA PHE A 207 -9.29 -13.22 11.21
C PHE A 207 -9.45 -12.39 12.49
N THR A 208 -9.95 -11.15 12.36
CA THR A 208 -10.00 -10.17 13.45
C THR A 208 -11.33 -9.43 13.49
N LEU A 209 -12.39 -9.97 12.89
CA LEU A 209 -13.67 -9.29 12.72
C LEU A 209 -14.34 -8.96 14.06
N GLN A 210 -14.07 -9.76 15.09
CA GLN A 210 -14.52 -9.53 16.46
C GLN A 210 -14.05 -8.19 17.04
N GLU A 211 -12.95 -7.62 16.54
CA GLU A 211 -12.46 -6.30 16.97
C GLU A 211 -13.43 -5.17 16.60
N LEU A 212 -14.39 -5.43 15.71
CA LEU A 212 -15.51 -4.52 15.46
C LEU A 212 -16.33 -4.28 16.74
N MET A 213 -16.53 -5.30 17.58
CA MET A 213 -17.23 -5.16 18.86
C MET A 213 -16.45 -4.25 19.81
N THR A 214 -15.12 -4.36 19.83
CA THR A 214 -14.26 -3.44 20.60
C THR A 214 -14.35 -2.00 20.09
N ALA A 215 -14.41 -1.79 18.76
CA ALA A 215 -14.63 -0.47 18.21
C ALA A 215 -16.01 0.13 18.61
N VAL A 216 -17.03 -0.72 18.75
CA VAL A 216 -18.36 -0.34 19.26
C VAL A 216 -18.30 -0.01 20.75
N GLU A 217 -17.71 -0.86 21.58
CA GLU A 217 -17.56 -0.64 23.03
C GLU A 217 -16.82 0.66 23.37
N LEU A 218 -15.91 1.09 22.49
CA LEU A 218 -15.12 2.31 22.64
C LEU A 218 -15.71 3.52 21.87
N ASP A 219 -16.90 3.38 21.27
CA ASP A 219 -17.57 4.42 20.48
C ASP A 219 -16.67 5.05 19.39
N LEU A 220 -15.80 4.25 18.76
CA LEU A 220 -14.81 4.75 17.81
C LEU A 220 -15.45 5.02 16.44
N THR A 221 -15.43 6.28 15.99
CA THR A 221 -15.67 6.64 14.58
C THR A 221 -14.55 6.07 13.72
N LEU A 222 -14.78 4.86 13.19
CA LEU A 222 -13.82 4.08 12.43
C LEU A 222 -14.51 3.41 11.22
N PRO A 223 -14.26 3.93 10.01
CA PRO A 223 -14.60 3.24 8.77
C PRO A 223 -13.74 1.98 8.55
N VAL A 224 -14.39 0.88 8.22
CA VAL A 224 -13.80 -0.41 7.86
C VAL A 224 -14.27 -0.78 6.46
N VAL A 225 -13.42 -0.58 5.45
CA VAL A 225 -13.69 -0.96 4.07
C VAL A 225 -13.32 -2.43 3.88
N VAL A 226 -14.29 -3.25 3.51
CA VAL A 226 -14.10 -4.66 3.17
C VAL A 226 -14.20 -4.80 1.65
N TRP A 227 -13.06 -5.01 0.99
CA TRP A 227 -13.01 -5.34 -0.42
C TRP A 227 -13.44 -6.79 -0.62
N ASN A 228 -14.68 -7.00 -1.05
CA ASN A 228 -15.28 -8.32 -1.21
C ASN A 228 -15.18 -8.80 -2.66
N ASN A 229 -14.25 -9.73 -2.93
CA ASN A 229 -14.13 -10.43 -4.21
C ASN A 229 -14.43 -11.94 -4.10
N GLY A 230 -15.03 -12.35 -2.98
CA GLY A 230 -15.45 -13.72 -2.67
C GLY A 230 -14.29 -14.72 -2.57
N ALA A 231 -13.06 -14.27 -2.28
CA ALA A 231 -11.89 -15.13 -2.34
C ALA A 231 -10.65 -14.57 -1.62
N LEU A 232 -9.69 -15.46 -1.36
CA LEU A 232 -8.27 -15.08 -1.34
C LEU A 232 -7.84 -14.77 -2.79
N GLY A 233 -8.28 -13.63 -3.31
CA GLY A 233 -8.26 -13.33 -4.75
C GLY A 233 -6.90 -13.47 -5.41
N GLN A 234 -5.84 -12.94 -4.78
CA GLN A 234 -4.48 -13.05 -5.33
C GLN A 234 -4.02 -14.51 -5.45
N ILE A 235 -4.20 -15.28 -4.38
CA ILE A 235 -3.82 -16.71 -4.35
C ILE A 235 -4.63 -17.51 -5.37
N ARG A 236 -5.94 -17.24 -5.47
CA ARG A 236 -6.82 -17.86 -6.48
C ARG A 236 -6.33 -17.59 -7.89
N ASP A 237 -5.98 -16.35 -8.18
CA ASP A 237 -5.57 -15.94 -9.53
C ASP A 237 -4.18 -16.53 -9.87
N ASP A 238 -3.26 -16.57 -8.91
CA ASP A 238 -1.94 -17.20 -9.07
C ASP A 238 -2.04 -18.72 -9.23
N MET A 239 -2.92 -19.41 -8.48
CA MET A 239 -3.22 -20.83 -8.69
C MET A 239 -3.70 -21.08 -10.13
N ARG A 240 -4.65 -20.28 -10.62
CA ARG A 240 -5.17 -20.40 -11.99
C ARG A 240 -4.07 -20.17 -13.03
N ALA A 241 -3.24 -19.14 -12.85
CA ALA A 241 -2.11 -18.86 -13.74
C ALA A 241 -1.10 -20.02 -13.78
N ALA A 242 -0.91 -20.72 -12.66
CA ALA A 242 -0.08 -21.91 -12.57
C ALA A 242 -0.77 -23.21 -13.05
N GLY A 243 -2.03 -23.15 -13.52
CA GLY A 243 -2.80 -24.33 -13.92
C GLY A 243 -3.27 -25.20 -12.74
N ILE A 244 -3.22 -24.67 -11.52
CA ILE A 244 -3.66 -25.34 -10.28
C ILE A 244 -5.15 -25.04 -10.08
N THR A 245 -5.95 -26.08 -9.81
CA THR A 245 -7.36 -25.90 -9.45
C THR A 245 -7.47 -25.13 -8.12
N PRO A 246 -8.25 -24.04 -8.04
CA PRO A 246 -8.42 -23.29 -6.79
C PRO A 246 -9.04 -24.16 -5.68
N ILE A 247 -8.33 -24.31 -4.56
CA ILE A 247 -8.77 -25.06 -3.37
C ILE A 247 -8.51 -24.20 -2.13
N GLY A 248 -9.49 -24.08 -1.23
CA GLY A 248 -9.34 -23.33 0.03
C GLY A 248 -9.25 -21.81 -0.11
N VAL A 249 -9.44 -21.28 -1.33
CA VAL A 249 -9.29 -19.85 -1.66
C VAL A 249 -10.60 -19.18 -2.06
N VAL A 250 -11.69 -19.93 -2.19
CA VAL A 250 -13.03 -19.38 -2.48
C VAL A 250 -13.76 -19.22 -1.16
N ALA A 251 -14.21 -18.01 -0.87
CA ALA A 251 -14.85 -17.67 0.38
C ALA A 251 -16.34 -18.00 0.34
N ARG A 252 -16.89 -18.44 1.47
CA ARG A 252 -18.33 -18.38 1.75
C ARG A 252 -18.55 -17.32 2.81
N ASN A 253 -18.61 -16.07 2.36
CA ASN A 253 -18.69 -14.92 3.27
C ASN A 253 -20.04 -14.84 3.98
N PRO A 254 -20.07 -14.32 5.22
CA PRO A 254 -21.30 -13.85 5.84
C PRO A 254 -21.82 -12.62 5.10
N ASP A 255 -23.06 -12.21 5.41
CA ASP A 255 -23.51 -10.86 5.09
C ASP A 255 -22.80 -9.87 6.03
N PHE A 256 -21.75 -9.21 5.54
CA PHE A 256 -20.93 -8.33 6.36
C PHE A 256 -21.70 -7.11 6.88
N ALA A 257 -22.64 -6.58 6.10
CA ALA A 257 -23.45 -5.44 6.52
C ALA A 257 -24.41 -5.85 7.65
N ALA A 258 -25.09 -7.00 7.53
CA ALA A 258 -25.94 -7.53 8.58
C ALA A 258 -25.14 -7.90 9.83
N LEU A 259 -23.94 -8.48 9.66
CA LEU A 259 -23.05 -8.81 10.77
C LEU A 259 -22.59 -7.55 11.52
N ALA A 260 -22.22 -6.48 10.81
CA ALA A 260 -21.86 -5.21 11.43
C ALA A 260 -23.02 -4.66 12.27
N ALA A 261 -24.24 -4.68 11.72
CA ALA A 261 -25.45 -4.30 12.46
C ALA A 261 -25.66 -5.16 13.72
N ALA A 262 -25.45 -6.48 13.62
CA ALA A 262 -25.55 -7.39 14.75
C ALA A 262 -24.49 -7.14 15.84
N CYS A 263 -23.34 -6.58 15.47
CA CYS A 263 -22.29 -6.16 16.42
C CYS A 263 -22.53 -4.78 17.03
N GLY A 264 -23.57 -4.05 16.61
CA GLY A 264 -23.83 -2.67 17.04
C GLY A 264 -23.13 -1.59 16.21
N ALA A 265 -22.51 -1.96 15.08
CA ALA A 265 -21.90 -1.04 14.12
C ALA A 265 -22.87 -0.70 12.98
N THR A 266 -22.56 0.33 12.20
CA THR A 266 -23.30 0.56 10.94
C THR A 266 -22.75 -0.35 9.85
N GLY A 267 -23.60 -1.11 9.15
CA GLY A 267 -23.22 -1.92 7.99
C GLY A 267 -23.81 -1.37 6.69
N VAL A 268 -22.97 -1.16 5.68
CA VAL A 268 -23.38 -0.63 4.37
C VAL A 268 -22.73 -1.44 3.26
N ARG A 269 -23.50 -1.83 2.23
CA ARG A 269 -22.94 -2.35 0.99
C ARG A 269 -22.78 -1.21 -0.01
N VAL A 270 -21.59 -1.10 -0.62
CA VAL A 270 -21.26 -0.04 -1.57
C VAL A 270 -21.02 -0.63 -2.96
N HIS A 271 -21.62 0.02 -3.96
CA HIS A 271 -21.60 -0.42 -5.35
C HIS A 271 -20.86 0.60 -6.21
N GLY A 272 -19.59 0.30 -6.50
CA GLY A 272 -18.73 1.14 -7.34
C GLY A 272 -18.04 2.30 -6.61
N ALA A 273 -17.14 2.97 -7.34
CA ALA A 273 -16.22 3.97 -6.78
C ALA A 273 -16.90 5.22 -6.24
N ALA A 274 -17.96 5.71 -6.91
CA ALA A 274 -18.69 6.89 -6.46
C ALA A 274 -19.40 6.66 -5.12
N ALA A 275 -20.11 5.53 -4.99
CA ALA A 275 -20.79 5.15 -3.75
C ALA A 275 -19.79 4.89 -2.61
N LEU A 276 -18.65 4.26 -2.90
CA LEU A 276 -17.57 4.11 -1.93
C LEU A 276 -17.08 5.47 -1.41
N ALA A 277 -16.87 6.44 -2.30
CA ALA A 277 -16.39 7.76 -1.90
C ALA A 277 -17.41 8.52 -1.05
N GLU A 278 -18.69 8.46 -1.41
CA GLU A 278 -19.77 9.08 -0.65
C GLU A 278 -19.91 8.47 0.75
N GLU A 279 -20.05 7.15 0.84
CA GLU A 279 -20.25 6.46 2.11
C GLU A 279 -19.02 6.54 3.00
N LEU A 280 -17.81 6.54 2.45
CA LEU A 280 -16.60 6.68 3.26
C LEU A 280 -16.51 8.08 3.89
N ARG A 281 -16.89 9.15 3.17
CA ARG A 281 -16.95 10.51 3.76
C ARG A 281 -18.00 10.58 4.87
N ALA A 282 -19.15 9.93 4.68
CA ALA A 282 -20.18 9.85 5.72
C ALA A 282 -19.68 9.07 6.94
N ALA A 283 -19.05 7.90 6.73
CA ALA A 283 -18.51 7.05 7.78
C ALA A 283 -17.43 7.74 8.62
N LEU A 284 -16.62 8.61 8.03
CA LEU A 284 -15.58 9.38 8.73
C LEU A 284 -16.13 10.40 9.75
N THR A 285 -17.42 10.73 9.68
CA THR A 285 -18.09 11.66 10.60
C THR A 285 -19.24 11.03 11.38
N ARG A 286 -19.59 9.77 11.07
CA ARG A 286 -20.64 9.01 11.75
C ARG A 286 -20.16 8.58 13.14
N ALA A 287 -21.02 8.71 14.15
CA ALA A 287 -20.74 8.17 15.47
C ALA A 287 -20.66 6.63 15.41
N GLY A 288 -19.63 6.07 16.05
CA GLY A 288 -19.38 4.63 16.06
C GLY A 288 -18.77 4.07 14.76
N PRO A 289 -18.40 2.78 14.75
CA PRO A 289 -17.75 2.16 13.61
C PRO A 289 -18.73 1.91 12.47
N THR A 290 -18.22 1.99 11.23
CA THR A 290 -18.99 1.69 10.02
C THR A 290 -18.24 0.67 9.18
N LEU A 291 -18.87 -0.46 8.86
CA LEU A 291 -18.37 -1.43 7.90
C LEU A 291 -18.96 -1.15 6.52
N LEU A 292 -18.09 -0.92 5.54
CA LEU A 292 -18.43 -0.69 4.14
C LEU A 292 -18.01 -1.92 3.32
N GLU A 293 -18.97 -2.75 2.94
CA GLU A 293 -18.76 -3.89 2.04
C GLU A 293 -18.69 -3.41 0.59
N ALA A 294 -17.48 -3.31 0.03
CA ALA A 294 -17.25 -2.96 -1.36
C ALA A 294 -17.18 -4.21 -2.23
N VAL A 295 -18.26 -4.50 -2.96
CA VAL A 295 -18.35 -5.67 -3.85
C VAL A 295 -17.52 -5.42 -5.11
N ALA A 296 -16.42 -6.15 -5.26
CA ALA A 296 -15.38 -5.88 -6.26
C ALA A 296 -15.88 -5.91 -7.71
N GLU A 297 -16.89 -6.71 -8.01
CA GLU A 297 -17.48 -6.80 -9.36
C GLU A 297 -18.16 -5.51 -9.79
N ASP A 298 -18.74 -4.76 -8.83
CA ASP A 298 -19.48 -3.51 -9.09
C ASP A 298 -18.57 -2.31 -9.36
N PHE A 299 -17.25 -2.49 -9.29
CA PHE A 299 -16.25 -1.47 -9.63
C PHE A 299 -15.75 -1.57 -11.07
N ARG A 300 -16.18 -2.60 -11.81
CA ARG A 300 -15.84 -2.74 -13.23
C ARG A 300 -16.65 -1.72 -14.03
N ALA A 301 -16.00 -1.07 -15.00
CA ALA A 301 -16.72 -0.26 -15.98
C ALA A 301 -17.73 -1.15 -16.75
N PRO A 302 -18.93 -0.63 -17.07
CA PRO A 302 -19.92 -1.37 -17.85
C PRO A 302 -19.42 -1.78 -19.24
#